data_AF-A0A7V4E3U6-F1
#
_entry.id   AF-A0A7V4E3U6-F1
#
_cell.length_a   1.000
_cell.length_b   1.000
_cell.length_c   1.000
_cell.angle_alpha   90.00
_cell.angle_beta   90.00
_cell.angle_gamma   90.00
#
_symmetry.space_group_name_H-M   'P 1'
#
loop_
_entity.id
_entity.type
_entity.pdbx_description
1 polymer ?
#
loop_
_entity_poly.entity_id
_entity_poly.type
_entity_poly.pdbx_seq_one_letter_code
_entity_poly.pdbx_strand_id
1 'polypeptide(L)'
;MLRIDLFLKKVGLLESRSKARSLIIKVNGMEKKLSYEIKIGDEIEILRKDGEYLRFQVLDIPSKSVRRDEREHYFKILEKGKATNFLEREQSFLKWLFENH
;
A
#
# COMPACT_ATOMS: atom_id res chain seq x y z
N MET A 1 7.75 16.06 0.78
CA MET A 1 6.32 15.84 0.53
C MET A 1 6.14 15.00 -0.74
N LEU A 2 5.67 13.74 -0.61
CA LEU A 2 5.66 12.75 -1.69
C LEU A 2 4.33 11.97 -1.72
N ARG A 3 3.69 11.88 -2.89
CA ARG A 3 2.46 11.11 -3.07
C ARG A 3 2.69 9.62 -2.91
N ILE A 4 1.72 8.89 -2.35
CA ILE A 4 1.80 7.45 -2.11
C ILE A 4 2.04 6.65 -3.40
N ASP A 5 1.36 6.98 -4.50
CA ASP A 5 1.58 6.32 -5.79
C ASP A 5 3.03 6.42 -6.29
N LEU A 6 3.68 7.57 -6.06
CA LEU A 6 5.06 7.83 -6.43
C LEU A 6 6.04 7.22 -5.41
N PHE A 7 5.71 7.24 -4.12
CA PHE A 7 6.50 6.56 -3.08
C PHE A 7 6.64 5.07 -3.41
N LEU A 8 5.53 4.37 -3.63
CA LEU A 8 5.51 2.95 -3.93
C LEU A 8 6.36 2.59 -5.16
N LYS A 9 6.36 3.47 -6.17
CA LYS A 9 7.26 3.34 -7.32
C LYS A 9 8.72 3.51 -6.91
N LYS A 10 9.06 4.58 -6.19
CA LYS A 10 10.45 4.91 -5.83
C LYS A 10 11.10 3.85 -4.93
N VAL A 11 10.35 3.28 -3.99
CA VAL A 11 10.83 2.20 -3.11
C VAL A 11 10.72 0.82 -3.76
N GLY A 12 10.23 0.74 -5.01
CA GLY A 12 10.14 -0.50 -5.78
C GLY A 12 9.12 -1.51 -5.25
N LEU A 13 8.07 -1.05 -4.56
CA LEU A 13 6.88 -1.83 -4.22
C LEU A 13 5.90 -1.91 -5.39
N LEU A 14 5.99 -0.99 -6.34
CA LEU A 14 5.30 -1.02 -7.62
C LEU A 14 6.27 -0.71 -8.76
N GLU A 15 6.06 -1.37 -9.90
CA GLU A 15 6.82 -1.11 -11.13
C GLU A 15 6.45 0.24 -11.78
N SER A 16 5.19 0.66 -11.66
CA SER A 16 4.68 1.91 -12.24
C SER A 16 3.59 2.53 -11.38
N ARG A 17 3.41 3.86 -11.49
CA ARG A 17 2.34 4.60 -10.79
C ARG A 17 0.95 4.19 -11.26
N SER A 18 0.81 3.79 -12.53
CA SER A 18 -0.47 3.35 -13.08
C SER A 18 -1.01 2.10 -12.40
N LYS A 19 -0.13 1.17 -11.99
CA LYS A 19 -0.52 -0.03 -11.22
C LYS A 19 -1.08 0.31 -9.83
N ALA A 20 -0.84 1.50 -9.30
CA ALA A 20 -1.45 1.91 -8.04
C ALA A 20 -2.98 2.06 -8.15
N ARG A 21 -3.54 2.28 -9.35
CA ARG A 21 -5.00 2.44 -9.59
C ARG A 21 -5.83 1.21 -9.25
N SER A 22 -5.23 0.03 -9.27
CA SER A 22 -5.91 -1.22 -8.92
C SER A 22 -5.77 -1.60 -7.44
N LEU A 23 -5.21 -0.72 -6.62
CA LEU A 23 -4.97 -0.97 -5.19
C LEU A 23 -6.01 -0.24 -4.36
N ILE A 24 -6.46 -0.91 -3.30
CA ILE A 24 -7.11 -0.24 -2.17
C ILE A 24 -5.98 0.11 -1.20
N ILE A 25 -5.91 1.38 -0.81
CA ILE A 25 -4.87 1.90 0.07
C ILE A 25 -5.53 2.43 1.33
N LYS A 26 -5.09 1.92 2.49
CA LYS A 26 -5.40 2.52 3.79
C LYS A 26 -4.14 3.12 4.39
N VAL A 27 -4.32 4.28 5.01
CA VAL A 27 -3.28 4.99 5.75
C VAL A 27 -3.78 5.16 7.18
N ASN A 28 -3.07 4.58 8.14
CA ASN A 28 -3.46 4.56 9.55
C ASN A 28 -4.91 4.06 9.72
N GLY A 29 -5.24 2.96 9.02
CA GLY A 29 -6.56 2.31 9.05
C GLY A 29 -7.66 2.97 8.20
N MET A 30 -7.45 4.16 7.64
CA MET A 30 -8.45 4.86 6.82
C MET A 30 -8.14 4.76 5.32
N GLU A 31 -9.13 4.46 4.50
CA GLU A 31 -8.96 4.47 3.04
C GLU A 31 -8.57 5.88 2.54
N LYS A 32 -7.56 5.95 1.66
CA LYS A 32 -7.08 7.20 1.08
C LYS A 32 -6.89 7.07 -0.43
N LYS A 33 -7.06 8.21 -1.11
CA LYS A 33 -6.76 8.35 -2.54
C LYS A 33 -5.25 8.18 -2.79
N LEU A 34 -4.91 7.76 -4.00
CA LEU A 34 -3.52 7.65 -4.48
C LEU A 34 -2.72 8.95 -4.48
N SER A 35 -3.41 10.09 -4.45
CA SER A 35 -2.81 11.41 -4.31
C SER A 35 -2.47 11.77 -2.87
N TYR A 36 -2.78 10.91 -1.90
CA TYR A 36 -2.41 11.11 -0.51
C TYR A 36 -0.91 11.31 -0.40
N GLU A 37 -0.53 12.24 0.47
CA GLU A 37 0.85 12.59 0.67
C GLU A 37 1.41 11.93 1.92
N ILE A 38 2.42 11.08 1.72
CA ILE A 38 3.00 10.25 2.76
C ILE A 38 3.81 11.08 3.74
N LYS A 39 3.70 10.70 5.01
CA LYS A 39 4.50 11.19 6.12
C LYS A 39 5.33 10.06 6.72
N ILE A 40 6.44 10.44 7.34
CA ILE A 40 7.24 9.51 8.16
C ILE A 40 6.39 9.05 9.33
N GLY A 41 6.42 7.75 9.61
CA GLY A 41 5.63 7.10 10.66
C GLY A 41 4.28 6.58 10.19
N ASP A 42 3.80 6.96 8.99
CA ASP A 42 2.52 6.45 8.47
C ASP A 42 2.55 4.93 8.33
N GLU A 43 1.46 4.29 8.74
CA GLU A 43 1.21 2.88 8.50
C GLU A 43 0.33 2.72 7.27
N ILE A 44 0.85 2.00 6.29
CA ILE A 44 0.24 1.83 4.98
C ILE A 44 -0.19 0.37 4.81
N GLU A 45 -1.46 0.17 4.48
CA GLU A 45 -2.00 -1.12 4.07
C GLU A 45 -2.38 -1.04 2.59
N ILE A 46 -1.90 -2.02 1.84
CA ILE A 46 -2.21 -2.19 0.42
C ILE A 46 -2.92 -3.51 0.25
N LEU A 47 -4.08 -3.46 -0.37
CA LEU A 47 -4.81 -4.63 -0.83
C LEU A 47 -4.89 -4.63 -2.35
N ARG A 48 -4.44 -5.72 -2.95
CA ARG A 48 -4.55 -6.00 -4.38
C ARG A 48 -5.82 -6.78 -4.68
N LYS A 49 -6.30 -6.67 -5.93
CA LYS A 49 -7.50 -7.38 -6.41
C LYS A 49 -7.37 -8.90 -6.38
N ASP A 50 -6.14 -9.42 -6.49
CA ASP A 50 -5.82 -10.85 -6.41
C ASP A 50 -5.73 -11.38 -4.97
N GLY A 51 -6.09 -10.54 -3.98
CA GLY A 51 -6.09 -10.91 -2.56
C GLY A 51 -4.72 -10.81 -1.88
N GLU A 52 -3.66 -10.47 -2.63
CA GLU A 52 -2.37 -10.14 -2.01
C GLU A 52 -2.49 -8.87 -1.18
N TYR A 53 -1.84 -8.89 -0.02
CA TYR A 53 -1.82 -7.74 0.86
C TYR A 53 -0.42 -7.48 1.42
N LEU A 54 -0.19 -6.21 1.74
CA LEU A 54 1.06 -5.73 2.30
C LEU A 54 0.76 -4.60 3.27
N ARG A 55 1.22 -4.74 4.51
CA ARG A 55 1.21 -3.72 5.55
C ARG A 55 2.63 -3.33 5.89
N PHE A 56 2.92 -2.04 5.89
CA PHE A 56 4.25 -1.52 6.18
C PHE A 56 4.19 -0.15 6.84
N GLN A 57 5.24 0.19 7.58
CA GLN A 57 5.42 1.52 8.16
C GLN A 57 6.44 2.30 7.32
N VAL A 58 6.16 3.58 7.08
CA VAL A 58 7.09 4.51 6.42
C VAL A 58 8.12 4.98 7.43
N LEU A 59 9.40 4.78 7.13
CA LEU A 59 10.52 5.20 7.97
C LEU A 59 11.16 6.50 7.48
N ASP A 60 11.20 6.71 6.16
CA ASP A 60 11.75 7.92 5.55
C ASP A 60 11.15 8.15 4.14
N ILE A 61 11.33 9.35 3.58
CA ILE A 61 10.78 9.76 2.27
C ILE A 61 11.91 9.93 1.24
N PRO A 62 11.96 9.09 0.18
CA PRO A 62 13.04 9.14 -0.79
C PRO A 62 12.94 10.32 -1.76
N SER A 63 14.05 11.05 -1.91
CA SER A 63 14.20 12.10 -2.92
C SER A 63 14.31 11.54 -4.34
N LYS A 64 14.98 10.39 -4.52
CA LYS A 64 15.19 9.70 -5.80
C LYS A 64 14.71 8.24 -5.77
N SER A 65 14.85 7.52 -6.88
CA SER A 65 14.57 6.07 -6.91
C SER A 65 15.54 5.34 -5.97
N VAL A 66 15.02 4.39 -5.20
CA VAL A 66 15.77 3.68 -4.15
C VAL A 66 16.28 2.34 -4.69
N ARG A 67 17.55 2.03 -4.45
CA ARG A 67 18.12 0.72 -4.80
C ARG A 67 17.62 -0.35 -3.83
N ARG A 68 17.67 -1.63 -4.23
CA ARG A 68 17.03 -2.71 -3.46
C ARG A 68 17.62 -2.87 -2.05
N ASP A 69 18.93 -2.71 -1.94
CA ASP A 69 19.73 -2.73 -0.71
C ASP A 69 19.40 -1.58 0.26
N GLU A 70 18.85 -0.47 -0.22
CA GLU A 70 18.55 0.70 0.61
C GLU A 70 17.08 0.78 1.06
N ARG A 71 16.22 -0.14 0.59
CA ARG A 71 14.76 -0.07 0.81
C ARG A 71 14.36 -0.14 2.27
N GLU A 72 15.10 -0.91 3.07
CA GLU A 72 14.85 -1.11 4.49
C GLU A 72 14.97 0.18 5.30
N HIS A 73 15.64 1.22 4.77
CA HIS A 73 15.71 2.55 5.39
C HIS A 73 14.44 3.38 5.19
N TYR A 74 13.62 3.06 4.19
CA TYR A 74 12.46 3.88 3.82
C TYR A 74 11.14 3.28 4.28
N PHE A 75 11.08 1.96 4.42
CA PHE A 75 9.90 1.30 4.98
C PHE A 75 10.25 0.00 5.69
N LYS A 76 9.43 -0.33 6.68
CA LYS A 76 9.48 -1.61 7.40
C LYS A 76 8.22 -2.40 7.11
N ILE A 77 8.35 -3.61 6.56
CA ILE A 77 7.21 -4.52 6.39
C ILE A 77 6.76 -4.98 7.77
N LEU A 78 5.48 -4.80 8.07
CA LEU A 78 4.83 -5.29 9.28
C LEU A 78 4.13 -6.62 9.01
N GLU A 79 3.46 -6.73 7.86
CA GLU A 79 2.71 -7.92 7.47
C GLU A 79 2.67 -8.05 5.95
N LYS A 80 2.72 -9.28 5.43
CA LYS A 80 2.50 -9.56 4.01
C LYS A 80 1.96 -10.96 3.83
N GLY A 81 1.13 -11.17 2.81
CA GLY A 81 0.64 -12.51 2.51
C GLY A 81 -0.39 -12.54 1.40
N LYS A 82 -0.99 -13.71 1.24
CA LYS A 82 -2.20 -13.92 0.45
C LYS A 82 -3.37 -14.08 1.38
N ALA A 83 -4.54 -13.59 0.99
CA ALA A 83 -5.80 -13.82 1.69
C ALA A 83 -6.24 -15.29 1.57
N THR A 84 -5.48 -16.24 2.11
CA THR A 84 -5.85 -17.67 2.07
C THR A 84 -6.73 -18.07 3.27
N ASN A 85 -6.80 -17.26 4.33
CA ASN A 85 -7.92 -17.30 5.29
C ASN A 85 -8.99 -16.31 4.84
N PHE A 86 -9.94 -16.89 4.12
CA PHE A 86 -10.83 -16.28 3.15
C PHE A 86 -12.14 -15.74 3.79
N LEU A 87 -12.66 -16.37 4.85
CA LEU A 87 -14.02 -16.12 5.38
C LEU A 87 -14.25 -14.77 6.11
N GLU A 88 -13.32 -14.25 6.92
CA GLU A 88 -13.51 -12.94 7.62
C GLU A 88 -13.18 -11.74 6.71
N ARG A 89 -12.25 -11.91 5.76
CA ARG A 89 -11.91 -10.89 4.74
C ARG A 89 -12.93 -10.84 3.61
N GLU A 90 -13.57 -11.97 3.25
CA GLU A 90 -14.63 -12.03 2.24
C GLU A 90 -15.82 -11.15 2.61
N GLN A 91 -16.28 -11.14 3.85
CA GLN A 91 -17.44 -10.32 4.21
C GLN A 91 -17.16 -8.82 4.09
N SER A 92 -15.97 -8.38 4.47
CA SER A 92 -15.58 -6.97 4.35
C SER A 92 -15.31 -6.57 2.89
N PHE A 93 -14.78 -7.47 2.06
CA PHE A 93 -14.50 -7.23 0.65
C PHE A 93 -15.75 -7.29 -0.23
N LEU A 94 -16.67 -8.25 0.00
CA LEU A 94 -17.95 -8.35 -0.70
C LEU A 94 -18.86 -7.17 -0.38
N LYS A 95 -18.92 -6.72 0.89
CA LYS A 95 -19.66 -5.50 1.26
C LYS A 95 -19.16 -4.26 0.48
N TRP A 96 -17.84 -4.08 0.41
CA TRP A 96 -17.22 -2.99 -0.34
C TRP A 96 -17.53 -3.04 -1.85
N LEU A 97 -17.61 -4.25 -2.42
CA LEU A 97 -17.87 -4.50 -3.84
C LEU A 97 -19.32 -4.19 -4.26
N PHE A 98 -20.29 -4.40 -3.36
CA PHE A 98 -21.72 -4.18 -3.63
C PHE A 98 -22.20 -2.75 -3.34
N GLU A 99 -21.51 -1.97 -2.49
CA GLU A 99 -21.91 -0.59 -2.14
C GLU A 99 -21.37 0.48 -3.12
N ASN A 100 -20.42 0.13 -3.99
CA ASN A 100 -19.75 1.07 -4.90
C ASN A 100 -20.03 0.78 -6.39
N HIS A 101 -21.22 0.25 -6.71
CA HIS A 101 -21.73 0.05 -8.07
C HIS A 101 -23.21 0.47 -8.19
#